data_AF-C0W7Y1-F1
#
_entry.id   AF-C0W7Y1-F1
#
_cell.length_a   1.000
_cell.length_b   1.000
_cell.length_c   1.000
_cell.angle_alpha   90.00
_cell.angle_beta   90.00
_cell.angle_gamma   90.00
#
_symmetry.space_group_name_H-M   'P 1'
#
loop_
_entity.id
_entity.type
_entity.pdbx_description
1 polymer ?
#
loop_
_entity_poly.entity_id
_entity_poly.type
_entity_poly.pdbx_seq_one_letter_code
_entity_poly.pdbx_strand_id
1 'polypeptide(L)'
;MTAPALPSLTRLARGADGVVLLSRVAAVAGVLLGIGLMPWWSSHDPALTVLRASSTEREATEEVVASLRRRLGIQDGPWATIGHWLARLAHGDLGTSWVSGQPVAHGTGQALAVSLTLMAAAMALALLIAVGLMVPALRDGLAGRQRRRSGALGAALTALPEYLLAPVLVLSVCVGLGWLPPYGWGRAEQVILPAVSLGVPAGGLLGALAVDAVTEVFRQHWVTTWVTAGIRGRRLVLAVLHQALVPLLGQVALVVVGLTGAGVAVEKVFAVPGLGRALLGAASAQDVPALQAGMLLLLLVALVAGARPAPLRRGLAGGADGTGSLAAAPPAQPSGRTSLVLALAGSGGLAVLMLLGAGRDPYAVVASRLAGPTASLPLGADALGRDLLARVAHGAVATLSSAVVVTGACLVIGILAGLLPRASTGLVEVGNAVPAVLAGLVVAAVAGPSRHGAAMAVACVSWAPLGAHAA
;
A
#
# COMPACT_ATOMS: atom_id res chain seq x y z
N MET A 1 -10.46 43.95 -25.36
CA MET A 1 -9.39 43.31 -24.55
C MET A 1 -9.84 43.34 -23.10
N THR A 2 -10.46 42.27 -22.61
CA THR A 2 -10.89 42.13 -21.21
C THR A 2 -10.16 40.92 -20.65
N ALA A 3 -9.23 41.16 -19.72
CA ALA A 3 -8.46 40.12 -19.05
C ALA A 3 -9.41 39.11 -18.35
N PRO A 4 -9.14 37.79 -18.42
CA PRO A 4 -9.92 36.83 -17.66
C PRO A 4 -9.60 37.01 -16.17
N ALA A 5 -10.64 37.29 -15.37
CA ALA A 5 -10.54 37.38 -13.92
C ALA A 5 -9.99 36.06 -13.35
N LEU A 6 -8.87 36.14 -12.62
CA LEU A 6 -8.33 35.03 -11.86
C LEU A 6 -9.41 34.52 -10.88
N PRO A 7 -9.73 33.22 -10.87
CA PRO A 7 -10.73 32.69 -9.96
C PRO A 7 -10.24 32.84 -8.51
N SER A 8 -11.01 33.57 -7.70
CA SER A 8 -10.78 33.74 -6.27
C SER A 8 -10.66 32.37 -5.56
N LEU A 9 -9.62 32.18 -4.76
CA LEU A 9 -9.33 30.97 -3.96
C LEU A 9 -10.55 30.45 -3.16
N THR A 10 -11.51 31.32 -2.86
CA THR A 10 -12.78 31.02 -2.19
C THR A 10 -13.77 30.18 -3.02
N ARG A 11 -13.67 30.11 -4.35
CA ARG A 11 -14.50 29.21 -5.19
C ARG A 11 -13.95 27.79 -5.26
N LEU A 12 -12.66 27.58 -5.02
CA LEU A 12 -12.06 26.24 -4.91
C LEU A 12 -12.50 25.52 -3.63
N ALA A 13 -12.79 26.26 -2.56
CA ALA A 13 -13.23 25.72 -1.28
C ALA A 13 -14.72 25.33 -1.20
N ARG A 14 -15.57 25.84 -2.11
CA ARG A 14 -17.03 25.58 -2.10
C ARG A 14 -17.46 24.21 -2.65
N GLY A 15 -16.51 23.37 -3.06
CA GLY A 15 -16.78 22.02 -3.59
C GLY A 15 -16.44 20.88 -2.64
N ALA A 16 -15.97 21.16 -1.42
CA ALA A 16 -15.75 20.13 -0.40
C ALA A 16 -17.07 19.90 0.36
N ASP A 17 -17.73 18.77 0.09
CA ASP A 17 -18.83 18.29 0.93
C ASP A 17 -18.33 18.27 2.38
N GLY A 18 -18.90 19.08 3.28
CA GLY A 18 -18.41 19.22 4.67
C GLY A 18 -18.31 17.88 5.41
N VAL A 19 -19.14 16.91 5.03
CA VAL A 19 -19.11 15.52 5.50
C VAL A 19 -17.79 14.81 5.15
N VAL A 20 -17.27 15.01 3.94
CA VAL A 20 -16.00 14.38 3.49
C VAL A 20 -14.81 14.98 4.25
N LEU A 21 -14.80 16.30 4.42
CA LEU A 21 -13.76 16.97 5.20
C LEU A 21 -13.78 16.49 6.66
N LEU A 22 -14.96 16.45 7.27
CA LEU A 22 -15.13 15.95 8.63
C LEU A 22 -14.66 14.49 8.77
N SER A 23 -15.02 13.64 7.81
CA SER A 23 -14.56 12.23 7.76
C SER A 23 -13.04 12.12 7.73
N ARG A 24 -12.36 12.91 6.88
CA ARG A 24 -10.89 12.93 6.79
C ARG A 24 -10.23 13.40 8.08
N VAL A 25 -10.72 14.50 8.63
CA VAL A 25 -10.20 15.06 9.89
C VAL A 25 -10.39 14.06 11.04
N ALA A 26 -11.58 13.46 11.16
CA ALA A 26 -11.87 12.45 12.17
C ALA A 26 -10.98 11.20 12.03
N ALA A 27 -10.75 10.72 10.80
CA ALA A 27 -9.91 9.56 10.54
C ALA A 27 -8.44 9.82 10.89
N VAL A 28 -7.88 10.96 10.47
CA VAL A 28 -6.51 11.36 10.82
C VAL A 28 -6.37 11.56 12.33
N ALA A 29 -7.31 12.27 12.95
CA ALA A 29 -7.32 12.47 14.40
C ALA A 29 -7.37 11.12 15.14
N GLY A 30 -8.21 10.18 14.68
CA GLY A 30 -8.30 8.83 15.26
C GLY A 30 -6.97 8.09 15.26
N VAL A 31 -6.23 8.10 14.14
CA VAL A 31 -4.91 7.47 14.05
C VAL A 31 -3.89 8.18 14.96
N LEU A 32 -3.85 9.50 14.95
CA LEU A 32 -2.90 10.27 15.78
C LEU A 32 -3.18 10.14 17.28
N LEU A 33 -4.46 10.07 17.67
CA LEU A 33 -4.89 9.79 19.03
C LEU A 33 -4.52 8.36 19.42
N GLY A 34 -4.75 7.38 18.55
CA GLY A 34 -4.35 5.99 18.80
C GLY A 34 -2.85 5.84 19.04
N ILE A 35 -2.02 6.49 18.21
CA ILE A 35 -0.56 6.55 18.42
C ILE A 35 -0.21 7.30 19.71
N GLY A 36 -0.87 8.44 19.95
CA GLY A 36 -0.66 9.24 21.15
C GLY A 36 -1.01 8.49 22.44
N LEU A 37 -2.01 7.60 22.40
CA LEU A 37 -2.43 6.76 23.53
C LEU A 37 -1.61 5.48 23.68
N MET A 38 -0.77 5.15 22.69
CA MET A 38 0.09 3.96 22.70
C MET A 38 0.90 3.79 24.01
N PRO A 39 1.51 4.83 24.62
CA PRO A 39 2.24 4.69 25.88
C PRO A 39 1.42 4.11 27.05
N TRP A 40 0.11 4.35 27.06
CA TRP A 40 -0.80 3.92 28.14
C TRP A 40 -1.49 2.59 27.85
N TRP A 41 -1.60 2.21 26.57
CA TRP A 41 -2.12 0.90 26.18
C TRP A 41 -1.03 -0.15 26.04
N SER A 42 0.24 0.26 25.99
CA SER A 42 1.34 -0.69 25.85
C SER A 42 1.48 -1.54 27.10
N SER A 43 1.71 -2.84 26.87
CA SER A 43 2.04 -3.79 27.94
C SER A 43 3.41 -3.53 28.59
N HIS A 44 4.28 -2.77 27.92
CA HIS A 44 5.62 -2.45 28.40
C HIS A 44 5.71 -0.96 28.74
N ASP A 45 6.54 -0.62 29.73
CA ASP A 45 6.77 0.78 30.09
C ASP A 45 7.47 1.53 28.93
N PRO A 46 6.82 2.53 28.32
CA PRO A 46 7.36 3.28 27.20
C PRO A 46 8.69 3.96 27.52
N ALA A 47 8.90 4.43 28.76
CA ALA A 47 10.17 5.04 29.14
C ALA A 47 11.32 4.03 29.13
N LEU A 48 11.05 2.79 29.54
CA LEU A 48 12.04 1.72 29.51
C LEU A 48 12.35 1.25 28.08
N THR A 49 11.35 1.22 27.19
CA THR A 49 11.58 0.95 25.77
C THR A 49 12.43 2.04 25.12
N VAL A 50 12.10 3.31 25.37
CA VAL A 50 12.88 4.46 24.89
C VAL A 50 14.31 4.43 25.44
N LEU A 51 14.49 4.15 26.74
CA LEU A 51 15.82 4.05 27.37
C LEU A 51 16.67 2.97 26.70
N ARG A 52 16.11 1.79 26.44
CA ARG A 52 16.81 0.69 25.75
C ARG A 52 17.16 1.03 24.30
N ALA A 53 16.30 1.81 23.63
CA ALA A 53 16.54 2.27 22.28
C ALA A 53 17.59 3.38 22.20
N SER A 54 17.64 4.29 23.19
CA SER A 54 18.58 5.42 23.24
C SER A 54 19.93 5.07 23.86
N SER A 55 20.00 4.08 24.74
CA SER A 55 21.21 3.75 25.52
C SER A 55 21.25 2.27 25.89
N THR A 56 21.94 1.47 25.06
CA THR A 56 22.08 0.03 25.28
C THR A 56 22.91 -0.33 26.52
N GLU A 57 23.85 0.54 26.91
CA GLU A 57 24.78 0.29 28.02
C GLU A 57 24.27 0.83 29.37
N ARG A 58 23.21 1.63 29.38
CA ARG A 58 22.74 2.29 30.60
C ARG A 58 21.83 1.37 31.38
N GLU A 59 22.18 1.12 32.64
CA GLU A 59 21.39 0.26 33.50
C GLU A 59 20.02 0.89 33.80
N ALA A 60 18.96 0.07 33.72
CA ALA A 60 17.58 0.51 33.89
C ALA A 60 17.19 0.60 35.37
N THR A 61 17.90 1.42 36.14
CA THR A 61 17.54 1.71 37.54
C THR A 61 16.20 2.45 37.60
N GLU A 62 15.41 2.18 38.63
CA GLU A 62 14.08 2.78 38.81
C GLU A 62 14.11 4.32 38.80
N GLU A 63 15.15 4.92 39.39
CA GLU A 63 15.36 6.37 39.37
C GLU A 63 15.56 6.93 37.96
N VAL A 64 16.32 6.22 37.11
CA VAL A 64 16.59 6.62 35.73
C VAL A 64 15.29 6.58 34.93
N VAL A 65 14.52 5.49 35.06
CA VAL A 65 13.23 5.33 34.37
C VAL A 65 12.21 6.38 34.84
N ALA A 66 12.11 6.64 36.15
CA ALA A 66 11.23 7.67 36.69
C ALA A 66 11.61 9.08 36.23
N SER A 67 12.91 9.38 36.17
CA SER A 67 13.42 10.65 35.62
C SER A 67 13.07 10.81 34.13
N LEU A 68 13.16 9.71 33.36
CA LEU A 68 12.83 9.71 31.94
C LEU A 68 11.33 9.88 31.73
N ARG A 69 10.47 9.18 32.48
CA ARG A 69 9.01 9.39 32.41
C ARG A 69 8.61 10.85 32.65
N ARG A 70 9.28 11.54 33.59
CA ARG A 70 9.07 12.98 33.82
C ARG A 70 9.53 13.83 32.64
N ARG A 71 10.73 13.56 32.10
CA ARG A 71 11.25 14.26 30.91
C ARG A 71 10.38 14.08 29.67
N LEU A 72 9.77 12.90 29.52
CA LEU A 72 8.89 12.59 28.39
C LEU A 72 7.45 13.13 28.57
N GLY A 73 7.07 13.64 29.75
CA GLY A 73 5.72 14.14 30.04
C GLY A 73 4.66 13.06 30.23
N ILE A 74 5.05 11.78 30.27
CA ILE A 74 4.11 10.64 30.36
C ILE A 74 3.38 10.64 31.71
N GLN A 75 3.99 11.23 32.75
CA GLN A 75 3.43 11.33 34.10
C GLN A 75 2.21 12.27 34.19
N ASP A 76 2.13 13.24 33.29
CA ASP A 76 1.06 14.25 33.27
C ASP A 76 -0.26 13.70 32.70
N GLY A 77 -0.24 12.45 32.23
CA GLY A 77 -1.39 11.75 31.67
C GLY A 77 -1.50 11.85 30.15
N PRO A 78 -2.39 11.03 29.55
CA PRO A 78 -2.52 10.91 28.10
C PRO A 78 -2.97 12.21 27.43
N TRP A 79 -3.97 12.87 28.01
CA TRP A 79 -4.55 14.08 27.45
C TRP A 79 -3.60 15.26 27.51
N ALA A 80 -2.79 15.37 28.55
CA ALA A 80 -1.75 16.39 28.64
C ALA A 80 -0.70 16.18 27.55
N THR A 81 -0.14 14.97 27.41
CA THR A 81 0.88 14.67 26.39
C THR A 81 0.37 14.94 24.97
N ILE A 82 -0.85 14.48 24.65
CA ILE A 82 -1.49 14.73 23.34
C ILE A 82 -1.75 16.22 23.14
N GLY A 83 -2.29 16.91 24.15
CA GLY A 83 -2.58 18.34 24.11
C GLY A 83 -1.33 19.18 23.84
N HIS A 84 -0.22 18.89 24.53
CA HIS A 84 1.06 19.57 24.29
C HIS A 84 1.60 19.33 22.88
N TRP A 85 1.47 18.10 22.36
CA TRP A 85 1.90 17.81 20.99
C TRP A 85 1.03 18.54 19.96
N LEU A 86 -0.30 18.55 20.13
CA LEU A 86 -1.21 19.29 19.26
C LEU A 86 -0.98 20.81 19.32
N ALA A 87 -0.72 21.37 20.50
CA ALA A 87 -0.40 22.77 20.67
C ALA A 87 0.90 23.15 19.93
N ARG A 88 1.93 22.32 20.01
CA ARG A 88 3.17 22.49 19.22
C ARG A 88 2.92 22.37 17.71
N LEU A 89 2.13 21.39 17.30
CA LEU A 89 1.77 21.17 15.90
C LEU A 89 1.06 22.39 15.30
N ALA A 90 0.19 23.07 16.06
CA ALA A 90 -0.48 24.30 15.64
C ALA A 90 0.50 25.45 15.32
N HIS A 91 1.71 25.41 15.86
CA HIS A 91 2.80 26.35 15.59
C HIS A 91 3.81 25.81 14.56
N GLY A 92 3.54 24.66 13.94
CA GLY A 92 4.43 24.01 12.98
C GLY A 92 5.58 23.22 13.61
N ASP A 93 5.57 22.99 14.92
CA ASP A 93 6.56 22.16 15.62
C ASP A 93 6.03 20.72 15.77
N LEU A 94 6.71 19.77 15.10
CA LEU A 94 6.39 18.34 15.16
C LEU A 94 6.86 17.66 16.47
N GLY A 95 7.55 18.42 17.32
CA GLY A 95 8.12 17.97 18.56
C GLY A 95 9.54 17.43 18.41
N THR A 96 10.02 16.85 19.51
CA THR A 96 11.35 16.27 19.65
C THR A 96 11.24 14.77 19.79
N SER A 97 12.12 14.03 19.12
CA SER A 97 12.19 12.58 19.19
C SER A 97 12.53 12.16 20.62
N TRP A 98 11.79 11.19 21.16
CA TRP A 98 12.05 10.63 22.48
C TRP A 98 13.35 9.86 22.56
N VAL A 99 13.80 9.28 21.44
CA VAL A 99 15.02 8.47 21.38
C VAL A 99 16.26 9.35 21.16
N SER A 100 16.22 10.23 20.15
CA SER A 100 17.39 11.02 19.75
C SER A 100 17.48 12.38 20.46
N GLY A 101 16.39 12.87 21.04
CA GLY A 101 16.29 14.22 21.59
C GLY A 101 16.31 15.34 20.54
N GLN A 102 16.41 15.00 19.25
CA GLN A 102 16.49 15.98 18.16
C GLN A 102 15.10 16.39 17.65
N PRO A 103 14.97 17.58 17.02
CA PRO A 103 13.72 17.98 16.35
C PRO A 103 13.32 16.98 15.27
N VAL A 104 12.06 16.53 15.32
CA VAL A 104 11.54 15.50 14.41
C VAL A 104 11.43 16.00 12.97
N ALA A 105 11.10 17.29 12.79
CA ALA A 105 10.78 17.88 11.49
C ALA A 105 11.86 17.67 10.42
N HIS A 106 13.14 17.85 10.77
CA HIS A 106 14.24 17.74 9.82
C HIS A 106 14.43 16.28 9.34
N GLY A 107 14.51 15.33 10.28
CA GLY A 107 14.71 13.92 9.95
C GLY A 107 13.54 13.33 9.17
N THR A 108 12.31 13.61 9.59
CA THR A 108 11.10 13.10 8.94
C THR A 108 10.88 13.75 7.57
N GLY A 109 11.22 15.03 7.40
CA GLY A 109 11.13 15.72 6.10
C GLY A 109 12.09 15.15 5.06
N GLN A 110 13.34 14.84 5.45
CA GLN A 110 14.30 14.17 4.56
C GLN A 110 13.84 12.76 4.18
N ALA A 111 13.36 11.99 5.15
CA ALA A 111 12.82 10.65 4.91
C ALA A 111 11.58 10.68 3.99
N LEU A 112 10.72 11.69 4.13
CA LEU A 112 9.58 11.93 3.25
C LEU A 112 10.01 12.16 1.80
N ALA A 113 11.00 13.03 1.58
CA ALA A 113 11.52 13.29 0.24
C ALA A 113 12.06 12.00 -0.42
N VAL A 114 12.78 11.18 0.34
CA VAL A 114 13.26 9.87 -0.11
C VAL A 114 12.09 8.97 -0.52
N SER A 115 11.08 8.81 0.33
CA SER A 115 9.90 7.99 -0.02
C SER A 115 9.18 8.51 -1.25
N LEU A 116 8.98 9.83 -1.38
CA LEU A 116 8.33 10.43 -2.55
C LEU A 116 9.10 10.18 -3.84
N THR A 117 10.44 10.27 -3.81
CA THR A 117 11.26 9.95 -4.99
C THR A 117 11.19 8.48 -5.37
N LEU A 118 11.19 7.56 -4.39
CA LEU A 118 10.98 6.14 -4.64
C LEU A 118 9.59 5.86 -5.24
N MET A 119 8.54 6.45 -4.66
CA MET A 119 7.17 6.33 -5.16
C MET A 119 7.04 6.87 -6.59
N ALA A 120 7.69 7.98 -6.91
CA ALA A 120 7.69 8.55 -8.26
C ALA A 120 8.38 7.61 -9.26
N ALA A 121 9.53 7.01 -8.89
CA ALA A 121 10.21 6.03 -9.71
C ALA A 121 9.37 4.76 -9.93
N ALA A 122 8.73 4.24 -8.88
CA ALA A 122 7.83 3.11 -8.94
C ALA A 122 6.60 3.39 -9.83
N MET A 123 5.99 4.57 -9.69
CA MET A 123 4.86 5.00 -10.52
C MET A 123 5.26 5.16 -11.99
N ALA A 124 6.42 5.74 -12.27
CA ALA A 124 6.94 5.84 -13.63
C ALA A 124 7.08 4.45 -14.27
N LEU A 125 7.65 3.49 -13.54
CA LEU A 125 7.76 2.10 -14.01
C LEU A 125 6.38 1.45 -14.17
N ALA A 126 5.45 1.66 -13.23
CA ALA A 126 4.09 1.14 -13.33
C ALA A 126 3.38 1.65 -14.60
N LEU A 127 3.51 2.94 -14.92
CA LEU A 127 2.97 3.52 -16.14
C LEU A 127 3.63 2.96 -17.40
N LEU A 128 4.95 2.72 -17.39
CA LEU A 128 5.64 2.09 -18.51
C LEU A 128 5.13 0.66 -18.76
N ILE A 129 4.95 -0.13 -17.71
CA ILE A 129 4.37 -1.48 -17.80
C ILE A 129 2.92 -1.40 -18.30
N ALA A 130 2.12 -0.47 -17.76
CA ALA A 130 0.73 -0.30 -18.18
C ALA A 130 0.61 0.06 -19.68
N VAL A 131 1.46 0.97 -20.16
CA VAL A 131 1.56 1.30 -21.59
C VAL A 131 1.97 0.06 -22.40
N GLY A 132 2.99 -0.68 -21.94
CA GLY A 132 3.45 -1.91 -22.60
C GLY A 132 2.34 -2.96 -22.77
N LEU A 133 1.52 -3.16 -21.73
CA LEU A 133 0.37 -4.07 -21.76
C LEU A 133 -0.77 -3.54 -22.65
N MET A 134 -0.98 -2.22 -22.69
CA MET A 134 -2.04 -1.56 -23.45
C MET A 134 -1.75 -1.48 -24.96
N VAL A 135 -0.49 -1.30 -25.37
CA VAL A 135 -0.10 -1.09 -26.79
C VAL A 135 -0.66 -2.17 -27.72
N PRO A 136 -0.58 -3.47 -27.41
CA PRO A 136 -1.23 -4.48 -28.22
C PRO A 136 -2.73 -4.21 -28.41
N ALA A 137 -3.46 -3.77 -27.37
CA ALA A 137 -4.93 -3.61 -27.42
C ALA A 137 -5.30 -2.46 -28.34
N LEU A 138 -4.53 -1.39 -28.22
CA LEU A 138 -4.60 -0.27 -29.13
C LEU A 138 -4.36 -0.71 -30.59
N ARG A 139 -3.34 -1.54 -30.84
CA ARG A 139 -3.04 -2.05 -32.20
C ARG A 139 -4.16 -2.93 -32.77
N ASP A 140 -4.74 -3.81 -31.96
CA ASP A 140 -5.83 -4.68 -32.42
C ASP A 140 -7.10 -3.87 -32.71
N GLY A 141 -7.47 -2.92 -31.83
CA GLY A 141 -8.60 -2.03 -32.06
C GLY A 141 -8.45 -1.16 -33.32
N LEU A 142 -7.26 -0.58 -33.54
CA LEU A 142 -6.95 0.19 -34.76
C LEU A 142 -6.98 -0.66 -36.03
N ALA A 143 -6.65 -1.95 -35.93
CA ALA A 143 -6.74 -2.90 -37.04
C ALA A 143 -8.15 -3.47 -37.24
N GLY A 144 -9.15 -3.01 -36.47
CA GLY A 144 -10.52 -3.54 -36.51
C GLY A 144 -10.65 -4.96 -35.96
N ARG A 145 -9.63 -5.47 -35.24
CA ARG A 145 -9.61 -6.82 -34.69
C ARG A 145 -10.19 -6.83 -33.29
N GLN A 146 -11.35 -7.46 -33.13
CA GLN A 146 -11.97 -7.69 -31.82
C GLN A 146 -11.39 -8.96 -31.17
N ARG A 147 -10.11 -8.91 -30.78
CA ARG A 147 -9.44 -10.03 -30.09
C ARG A 147 -9.65 -9.92 -28.58
N ARG A 148 -10.24 -10.96 -27.98
CA ARG A 148 -10.24 -11.12 -26.52
C ARG A 148 -8.82 -11.40 -26.05
N ARG A 149 -8.29 -10.53 -25.19
CA ARG A 149 -7.04 -10.80 -24.47
C ARG A 149 -7.36 -11.47 -23.15
N SER A 150 -6.52 -12.43 -22.76
CA SER A 150 -6.72 -13.21 -21.55
C SER A 150 -6.53 -12.41 -20.26
N GLY A 151 -5.95 -11.20 -20.31
CA GLY A 151 -5.56 -10.43 -19.12
C GLY A 151 -4.51 -11.11 -18.23
N ALA A 152 -4.06 -12.33 -18.59
CA ALA A 152 -3.31 -13.22 -17.72
C ALA A 152 -1.97 -12.62 -17.26
N LEU A 153 -1.26 -11.91 -18.14
CA LEU A 153 -0.01 -11.25 -17.77
C LEU A 153 -0.24 -10.12 -16.75
N GLY A 154 -1.24 -9.26 -16.99
CA GLY A 154 -1.58 -8.19 -16.04
C GLY A 154 -2.00 -8.74 -14.68
N ALA A 155 -2.82 -9.80 -14.67
CA ALA A 155 -3.20 -10.51 -13.45
C ALA A 155 -2.01 -11.14 -12.74
N ALA A 156 -1.09 -11.79 -13.48
CA ALA A 156 0.11 -12.40 -12.91
C ALA A 156 1.04 -11.36 -12.28
N LEU A 157 1.27 -10.21 -12.94
CA LEU A 157 2.07 -9.13 -12.39
C LEU A 157 1.42 -8.53 -11.14
N THR A 158 0.10 -8.31 -11.16
CA THR A 158 -0.67 -7.79 -10.02
C THR A 158 -0.65 -8.74 -8.82
N ALA A 159 -0.61 -10.06 -9.08
CA ALA A 159 -0.61 -11.08 -8.03
C ALA A 159 0.74 -11.21 -7.30
N LEU A 160 1.81 -10.55 -7.77
CA LEU A 160 3.10 -10.54 -7.09
C LEU A 160 3.04 -9.61 -5.87
N PRO A 161 3.21 -10.10 -4.64
CA PRO A 161 3.26 -9.25 -3.47
C PRO A 161 4.60 -8.48 -3.43
N GLU A 162 4.56 -7.16 -3.27
CA GLU A 162 5.75 -6.31 -3.27
C GLU A 162 6.76 -6.70 -2.17
N TYR A 163 6.28 -7.13 -1.00
CA TYR A 163 7.12 -7.54 0.12
C TYR A 163 7.83 -8.87 -0.13
N LEU A 164 7.30 -9.70 -1.05
CA LEU A 164 7.92 -10.95 -1.48
C LEU A 164 8.86 -10.71 -2.66
N LEU A 165 8.45 -9.83 -3.58
CA LEU A 165 9.24 -9.47 -4.74
C LEU A 165 10.57 -8.81 -4.33
N ALA A 166 10.57 -7.92 -3.33
CA ALA A 166 11.77 -7.26 -2.83
C ALA A 166 12.91 -8.24 -2.42
N PRO A 167 12.72 -9.17 -1.46
CA PRO A 167 13.77 -10.10 -1.07
C PRO A 167 14.13 -11.09 -2.20
N VAL A 168 13.19 -11.48 -3.05
CA VAL A 168 13.48 -12.33 -4.22
C VAL A 168 14.43 -11.61 -5.19
N LEU A 169 14.19 -10.32 -5.45
CA LEU A 169 15.09 -9.51 -6.28
C LEU A 169 16.47 -9.36 -5.63
N VAL A 170 16.54 -9.18 -4.31
CA VAL A 170 17.83 -9.15 -3.59
C VAL A 170 18.59 -10.47 -3.77
N LEU A 171 17.93 -11.60 -3.55
CA LEU A 171 18.57 -12.92 -3.64
C LEU A 171 18.95 -13.28 -5.07
N SER A 172 18.10 -12.98 -6.06
CA SER A 172 18.35 -13.35 -7.44
C SER A 172 19.30 -12.38 -8.15
N VAL A 173 19.04 -11.08 -8.09
CA VAL A 173 19.77 -10.06 -8.87
C VAL A 173 21.04 -9.59 -8.16
N CYS A 174 20.99 -9.40 -6.84
CA CYS A 174 22.14 -8.90 -6.10
C CYS A 174 23.08 -10.03 -5.67
N VAL A 175 22.54 -11.08 -5.05
CA VAL A 175 23.36 -12.19 -4.53
C VAL A 175 23.67 -13.22 -5.61
N GLY A 176 22.66 -13.66 -6.38
CA GLY A 176 22.83 -14.67 -7.42
C GLY A 176 23.60 -14.17 -8.64
N LEU A 177 23.19 -13.02 -9.20
CA LEU A 177 23.77 -12.47 -10.44
C LEU A 177 24.86 -11.42 -10.20
N GLY A 178 24.88 -10.74 -9.05
CA GLY A 178 25.85 -9.69 -8.75
C GLY A 178 25.69 -8.41 -9.59
N TRP A 179 24.52 -8.18 -10.21
CA TRP A 179 24.33 -7.07 -11.16
C TRP A 179 24.12 -5.71 -10.49
N LEU A 180 23.45 -5.70 -9.34
CA LEU A 180 23.03 -4.48 -8.65
C LEU A 180 23.33 -4.57 -7.15
N PRO A 181 23.57 -3.44 -6.48
CA PRO A 181 23.80 -3.41 -5.04
C PRO A 181 22.52 -3.76 -4.27
N PRO A 182 22.59 -4.54 -3.17
CA PRO A 182 21.42 -4.92 -2.37
C PRO A 182 20.90 -3.79 -1.48
N TYR A 183 21.76 -2.83 -1.11
CA TYR A 183 21.45 -1.78 -0.15
C TYR A 183 22.02 -0.42 -0.56
N GLY A 184 21.41 0.63 -0.03
CA GLY A 184 21.87 2.02 -0.14
C GLY A 184 20.87 2.94 -0.81
N TRP A 185 21.24 4.22 -0.93
CA TRP A 185 20.39 5.25 -1.51
C TRP A 185 21.22 6.38 -2.14
N GLY A 186 20.65 7.04 -3.15
CA GLY A 186 21.22 8.22 -3.81
C GLY A 186 21.86 7.96 -5.17
N ARG A 187 22.14 6.70 -5.52
CA ARG A 187 22.56 6.31 -6.87
C ARG A 187 21.43 5.63 -7.64
N ALA A 188 21.42 5.80 -8.97
CA ALA A 188 20.39 5.21 -9.82
C ALA A 188 20.31 3.68 -9.66
N GLU A 189 21.46 2.99 -9.54
CA GLU A 189 21.51 1.53 -9.40
C GLU A 189 20.81 1.03 -8.13
N GLN A 190 20.79 1.86 -7.08
CA GLN A 190 20.15 1.54 -5.79
C GLN A 190 18.64 1.80 -5.80
N VAL A 191 18.13 2.57 -6.76
CA VAL A 191 16.69 2.89 -6.89
C VAL A 191 15.96 1.87 -7.76
N ILE A 192 16.66 1.21 -8.69
CA ILE A 192 16.06 0.30 -9.69
C ILE A 192 15.27 -0.82 -9.02
N LEU A 193 15.88 -1.62 -8.15
CA LEU A 193 15.20 -2.79 -7.55
C LEU A 193 14.05 -2.42 -6.60
N PRO A 194 14.19 -1.40 -5.72
CA PRO A 194 13.06 -0.88 -4.96
C PRO A 194 11.89 -0.43 -5.87
N ALA A 195 12.18 0.31 -6.94
CA ALA A 195 11.16 0.78 -7.87
C ALA A 195 10.50 -0.37 -8.65
N VAL A 196 11.27 -1.40 -9.04
CA VAL A 196 10.74 -2.64 -9.66
C VAL A 196 9.82 -3.38 -8.71
N SER A 197 10.20 -3.50 -7.44
CA SER A 197 9.41 -4.20 -6.43
C SER A 197 8.01 -3.61 -6.23
N LEU A 198 7.90 -2.27 -6.30
CA LEU A 198 6.64 -1.56 -6.15
C LEU A 198 5.90 -1.35 -7.49
N GLY A 199 6.65 -1.07 -8.55
CA GLY A 199 6.11 -0.68 -9.85
C GLY A 199 5.55 -1.84 -10.66
N VAL A 200 6.08 -3.06 -10.50
CA VAL A 200 5.61 -4.24 -11.26
C VAL A 200 4.16 -4.61 -10.90
N PRO A 201 3.79 -4.79 -9.62
CA PRO A 201 2.40 -5.11 -9.26
C PRO A 201 1.44 -3.98 -9.63
N ALA A 202 1.82 -2.72 -9.34
CA ALA A 202 1.06 -1.54 -9.70
C ALA A 202 0.84 -1.40 -11.21
N GLY A 203 1.88 -1.66 -12.01
CA GLY A 203 1.82 -1.61 -13.47
C GLY A 203 0.99 -2.75 -14.07
N GLY A 204 1.01 -3.93 -13.45
CA GLY A 204 0.11 -5.03 -13.77
C GLY A 204 -1.35 -4.63 -13.66
N LEU A 205 -1.72 -4.00 -12.53
CA LEU A 205 -3.09 -3.56 -12.24
C LEU A 205 -3.54 -2.46 -13.21
N LEU A 206 -2.76 -1.38 -13.32
CA LEU A 206 -3.08 -0.26 -14.21
C LEU A 206 -3.10 -0.70 -15.68
N GLY A 207 -2.19 -1.59 -16.08
CA GLY A 207 -2.15 -2.13 -17.43
C GLY A 207 -3.35 -3.01 -17.78
N ALA A 208 -3.79 -3.88 -16.86
CA ALA A 208 -4.99 -4.68 -17.04
C ALA A 208 -6.22 -3.78 -17.25
N LEU A 209 -6.41 -2.78 -16.39
CA LEU A 209 -7.51 -1.83 -16.50
C LEU A 209 -7.44 -0.98 -17.77
N ALA A 210 -6.24 -0.57 -18.19
CA ALA A 210 -6.04 0.14 -19.44
C ALA A 210 -6.37 -0.70 -20.67
N VAL A 211 -6.00 -1.98 -20.67
CA VAL A 211 -6.36 -2.93 -21.73
C VAL A 211 -7.88 -3.07 -21.83
N ASP A 212 -8.57 -3.23 -20.71
CA ASP A 212 -10.02 -3.38 -20.68
C ASP A 212 -10.73 -2.11 -21.16
N ALA A 213 -10.31 -0.94 -20.65
CA ALA A 213 -10.87 0.35 -21.02
C ALA A 213 -10.70 0.64 -22.53
N VAL A 214 -9.51 0.43 -23.08
CA VAL A 214 -9.25 0.64 -24.51
C VAL A 214 -10.07 -0.31 -25.36
N THR A 215 -10.13 -1.59 -24.99
CA THR A 215 -10.90 -2.60 -25.73
C THR A 215 -12.38 -2.25 -25.76
N GLU A 216 -12.94 -1.76 -24.65
CA GLU A 216 -14.34 -1.35 -24.59
C GLU A 216 -14.62 -0.09 -25.40
N VAL A 217 -13.73 0.91 -25.37
CA VAL A 217 -13.88 2.13 -26.19
C VAL A 217 -13.93 1.80 -27.68
N PHE A 218 -13.09 0.87 -28.17
CA PHE A 218 -13.12 0.43 -29.56
C PHE A 218 -14.41 -0.27 -29.99
N ARG A 219 -15.28 -0.69 -29.05
CA ARG A 219 -16.58 -1.29 -29.34
C ARG A 219 -17.71 -0.26 -29.44
N GLN A 220 -17.43 1.00 -29.13
CA GLN A 220 -18.44 2.06 -29.14
C GLN A 220 -18.76 2.51 -30.57
N HIS A 221 -20.03 2.84 -30.82
CA HIS A 221 -20.54 3.22 -32.14
C HIS A 221 -19.81 4.43 -32.75
N TRP A 222 -19.41 5.41 -31.93
CA TRP A 222 -18.72 6.61 -32.42
C TRP A 222 -17.39 6.29 -33.10
N VAL A 223 -16.68 5.24 -32.65
CA VAL A 223 -15.42 4.79 -33.26
C VAL A 223 -15.69 4.32 -34.69
N THR A 224 -16.74 3.52 -34.88
CA THR A 224 -17.17 3.08 -36.20
C THR A 224 -17.54 4.27 -37.09
N THR A 225 -18.31 5.23 -36.58
CA THR A 225 -18.68 6.46 -37.30
C THR A 225 -17.45 7.27 -37.72
N TRP A 226 -16.45 7.42 -36.86
CA TRP A 226 -15.23 8.15 -37.17
C TRP A 226 -14.39 7.45 -38.22
N VAL A 227 -14.27 6.12 -38.13
CA VAL A 227 -13.53 5.31 -39.09
C VAL A 227 -14.21 5.33 -40.47
N THR A 228 -15.55 5.28 -40.54
CA THR A 228 -16.29 5.41 -41.81
C THR A 228 -16.23 6.83 -42.37
N ALA A 229 -16.20 7.85 -41.52
CA ALA A 229 -15.96 9.24 -41.90
C ALA A 229 -14.49 9.53 -42.31
N GLY A 230 -13.60 8.52 -42.31
CA GLY A 230 -12.21 8.65 -42.74
C GLY A 230 -11.23 9.16 -41.68
N ILE A 231 -11.66 9.39 -40.45
CA ILE A 231 -10.79 9.85 -39.35
C ILE A 231 -9.97 8.66 -38.83
N ARG A 232 -8.66 8.69 -39.06
CA ARG A 232 -7.72 7.61 -38.70
C ARG A 232 -6.44 8.12 -38.05
N GLY A 233 -5.56 7.20 -37.67
CA GLY A 233 -4.21 7.51 -37.16
C GLY A 233 -4.22 8.22 -35.81
N ARG A 234 -3.38 9.26 -35.67
CA ARG A 234 -3.12 9.93 -34.38
C ARG A 234 -4.39 10.54 -33.76
N ARG A 235 -5.31 11.07 -34.57
CA ARG A 235 -6.56 11.68 -34.07
C ARG A 235 -7.46 10.63 -33.41
N LEU A 236 -7.63 9.47 -34.07
CA LEU A 236 -8.40 8.37 -33.50
C LEU A 236 -7.74 7.81 -32.24
N VAL A 237 -6.42 7.62 -32.26
CA VAL A 237 -5.67 7.15 -31.08
C VAL A 237 -5.83 8.08 -29.89
N LEU A 238 -5.66 9.39 -30.08
CA LEU A 238 -5.81 10.36 -29.00
C LEU A 238 -7.24 10.40 -28.45
N ALA A 239 -8.26 10.31 -29.32
CA ALA A 239 -9.66 10.26 -28.89
C ALA A 239 -9.98 9.00 -28.07
N VAL A 240 -9.53 7.83 -28.55
CA VAL A 240 -9.72 6.56 -27.83
C VAL A 240 -8.99 6.57 -26.49
N LEU A 241 -7.72 7.00 -26.47
CA LEU A 241 -6.93 7.06 -25.23
C LEU A 241 -7.51 8.07 -24.25
N HIS A 242 -7.97 9.23 -24.71
CA HIS A 242 -8.60 10.22 -23.86
C HIS A 242 -9.84 9.65 -23.17
N GLN A 243 -10.74 9.02 -23.93
CA GLN A 243 -11.94 8.43 -23.34
C GLN A 243 -11.63 7.21 -22.44
N ALA A 244 -10.66 6.39 -22.80
CA ALA A 244 -10.28 5.20 -22.04
C ALA A 244 -9.55 5.53 -20.73
N LEU A 245 -8.70 6.57 -20.72
CA LEU A 245 -7.83 6.88 -19.57
C LEU A 245 -8.50 7.80 -18.54
N VAL A 246 -9.49 8.61 -18.91
CA VAL A 246 -10.20 9.50 -17.98
C VAL A 246 -10.79 8.74 -16.76
N PRO A 247 -11.45 7.58 -16.91
CA PRO A 247 -11.92 6.77 -15.78
C PRO A 247 -10.79 6.21 -14.91
N LEU A 248 -9.60 5.97 -15.48
CA LEU A 248 -8.47 5.35 -14.78
C LEU A 248 -7.74 6.31 -13.84
N LEU A 249 -7.98 7.62 -13.95
CA LEU A 249 -7.37 8.62 -13.05
C LEU A 249 -7.69 8.36 -11.59
N GLY A 250 -8.91 7.87 -11.30
CA GLY A 250 -9.28 7.46 -9.94
C GLY A 250 -8.45 6.28 -9.44
N GLN A 251 -8.20 5.30 -10.30
CA GLN A 251 -7.38 4.15 -9.94
C GLN A 251 -5.91 4.52 -9.74
N VAL A 252 -5.37 5.42 -10.57
CA VAL A 252 -4.00 5.92 -10.39
C VAL A 252 -3.84 6.58 -9.02
N ALA A 253 -4.82 7.37 -8.58
CA ALA A 253 -4.82 7.95 -7.23
C ALA A 253 -4.81 6.86 -6.14
N LEU A 254 -5.64 5.82 -6.27
CA LEU A 254 -5.63 4.68 -5.33
C LEU A 254 -4.30 3.94 -5.32
N VAL A 255 -3.65 3.76 -6.48
CA VAL A 255 -2.31 3.16 -6.55
C VAL A 255 -1.28 4.04 -5.85
N VAL A 256 -1.30 5.36 -6.05
CA VAL A 256 -0.40 6.29 -5.34
C VAL A 256 -0.58 6.18 -3.82
N VAL A 257 -1.82 6.11 -3.34
CA VAL A 257 -2.11 5.89 -1.91
C VAL A 257 -1.60 4.52 -1.45
N GLY A 258 -1.84 3.45 -2.22
CA GLY A 258 -1.32 2.12 -1.88
C GLY A 258 0.20 2.07 -1.80
N LEU A 259 0.91 2.83 -2.66
CA LEU A 259 2.37 2.92 -2.65
C LEU A 259 2.92 3.51 -1.35
N THR A 260 2.18 4.38 -0.63
CA THR A 260 2.64 4.91 0.67
C THR A 260 2.73 3.80 1.72
N GLY A 261 1.76 2.87 1.70
CA GLY A 261 1.72 1.70 2.58
C GLY A 261 2.75 0.63 2.20
N ALA A 262 2.72 0.24 0.93
CA ALA A 262 3.57 -0.80 0.33
C ALA A 262 5.07 -0.44 0.42
N GLY A 263 5.40 0.85 0.28
CA GLY A 263 6.78 1.35 0.33
C GLY A 263 7.52 0.99 1.62
N VAL A 264 6.82 0.90 2.75
CA VAL A 264 7.46 0.60 4.06
C VAL A 264 8.21 -0.71 4.07
N ALA A 265 7.61 -1.77 3.50
CA ALA A 265 8.26 -3.08 3.43
C ALA A 265 9.46 -3.05 2.49
N VAL A 266 9.32 -2.42 1.32
CA VAL A 266 10.37 -2.30 0.32
C VAL A 266 11.55 -1.46 0.85
N GLU A 267 11.29 -0.34 1.50
CA GLU A 267 12.32 0.49 2.13
C GLU A 267 13.08 -0.26 3.22
N LYS A 268 12.38 -1.11 3.98
CA LYS A 268 13.02 -1.94 5.01
C LYS A 268 13.96 -2.97 4.39
N VAL A 269 13.52 -3.68 3.36
CA VAL A 269 14.29 -4.73 2.68
C VAL A 269 15.54 -4.17 1.99
N PHE A 270 15.40 -3.08 1.23
CA PHE A 270 16.52 -2.47 0.50
C PHE A 270 17.32 -1.45 1.32
N ALA A 271 17.01 -1.29 2.61
CA ALA A 271 17.62 -0.31 3.49
C ALA A 271 17.58 1.14 2.97
N VAL A 272 16.48 1.51 2.31
CA VAL A 272 16.22 2.87 1.87
C VAL A 272 15.90 3.75 3.09
N PRO A 273 16.53 4.92 3.25
CA PRO A 273 16.30 5.84 4.37
C PRO A 273 15.00 6.66 4.18
N GLY A 274 13.91 5.97 3.86
CA GLY A 274 12.59 6.56 3.64
C GLY A 274 11.76 6.65 4.92
N LEU A 275 10.62 7.33 4.79
CA LEU A 275 9.65 7.58 5.85
C LEU A 275 9.09 6.29 6.44
N GLY A 276 8.84 5.28 5.61
CA GLY A 276 8.33 3.98 6.06
C GLY A 276 9.29 3.27 7.00
N ARG A 277 10.57 3.20 6.61
CA ARG A 277 11.62 2.64 7.47
C ARG A 277 11.78 3.45 8.77
N ALA A 278 11.72 4.78 8.70
CA ALA A 278 11.78 5.65 9.87
C ALA A 278 10.60 5.40 10.82
N LEU A 279 9.38 5.27 10.28
CA LEU A 279 8.17 4.96 11.03
C LEU A 279 8.25 3.60 11.73
N LEU A 280 8.75 2.58 11.04
CA LEU A 280 8.94 1.27 11.63
C LEU A 280 9.92 1.33 12.81
N GLY A 281 11.02 2.08 12.66
CA GLY A 281 11.99 2.31 13.73
C GLY A 281 11.39 3.05 14.93
N ALA A 282 10.68 4.16 14.67
CA ALA A 282 10.01 4.95 15.70
C ALA A 282 8.97 4.12 16.46
N ALA A 283 8.18 3.33 15.74
CA ALA A 283 7.17 2.48 16.35
C ALA A 283 7.80 1.36 17.19
N SER A 284 8.90 0.74 16.74
CA SER A 284 9.61 -0.28 17.52
C SER A 284 10.26 0.30 18.78
N ALA A 285 10.75 1.54 18.71
CA ALA A 285 11.37 2.23 19.83
C ALA A 285 10.35 2.99 20.72
N GLN A 286 9.05 2.92 20.40
CA GLN A 286 7.99 3.71 21.04
C GLN A 286 8.29 5.22 21.07
N ASP A 287 8.97 5.74 20.04
CA ASP A 287 9.19 7.17 19.85
C ASP A 287 7.92 7.83 19.31
N VAL A 288 7.01 8.16 20.23
CA VAL A 288 5.66 8.64 19.90
C VAL A 288 5.67 9.92 19.07
N PRO A 289 6.44 10.98 19.38
CA PRO A 289 6.46 12.18 18.55
C PRO A 289 6.94 11.91 17.13
N ALA A 290 7.98 11.08 16.95
CA ALA A 290 8.46 10.70 15.63
C ALA A 290 7.43 9.87 14.85
N LEU A 291 6.76 8.93 15.53
CA LEU A 291 5.71 8.10 14.95
C LEU A 291 4.47 8.92 14.54
N GLN A 292 4.00 9.83 15.40
CA GLN A 292 2.87 10.71 15.11
C GLN A 292 3.18 11.65 13.94
N ALA A 293 4.35 12.30 13.94
CA ALA A 293 4.76 13.21 12.88
C ALA A 293 4.92 12.51 11.52
N GLY A 294 5.60 11.36 11.50
CA GLY A 294 5.78 10.60 10.27
C GLY A 294 4.46 10.04 9.75
N MET A 295 3.56 9.57 10.63
CA MET A 295 2.25 9.09 10.23
C MET A 295 1.39 10.23 9.71
N LEU A 296 1.40 11.40 10.36
CA LEU A 296 0.73 12.60 9.87
C LEU A 296 1.18 12.96 8.44
N LEU A 297 2.49 12.95 8.18
CA LEU A 297 3.03 13.26 6.85
C LEU A 297 2.66 12.20 5.81
N LEU A 298 2.70 10.91 6.17
CA LEU A 298 2.26 9.82 5.30
C LEU A 298 0.78 9.96 4.93
N LEU A 299 -0.07 10.23 5.93
CA LEU A 299 -1.50 10.45 5.75
C LEU A 299 -1.77 11.72 4.93
N LEU A 300 -1.00 12.79 5.12
CA LEU A 300 -1.12 14.00 4.32
C LEU A 300 -0.82 13.72 2.84
N VAL A 301 0.26 12.98 2.54
CA VAL A 301 0.57 12.55 1.17
C VAL A 301 -0.57 11.73 0.59
N ALA A 302 -1.09 10.77 1.33
CA ALA A 302 -2.20 9.95 0.87
C ALA A 302 -3.49 10.75 0.65
N LEU A 303 -3.83 11.68 1.54
CA LEU A 303 -4.99 12.56 1.40
C LEU A 303 -4.84 13.53 0.23
N VAL A 304 -3.63 14.05 -0.03
CA VAL A 304 -3.34 14.88 -1.20
C VAL A 304 -3.42 14.07 -2.49
N ALA A 305 -2.91 12.84 -2.49
CA ALA A 305 -3.00 11.93 -3.63
C ALA A 305 -4.44 11.47 -3.91
N GLY A 306 -5.20 11.19 -2.85
CA GLY A 306 -6.60 10.76 -2.90
C GLY A 306 -7.60 11.91 -3.07
N ALA A 307 -7.19 13.16 -2.83
CA ALA A 307 -8.00 14.34 -3.12
C ALA A 307 -8.39 14.33 -4.59
N ARG A 308 -9.69 14.09 -4.83
CA ARG A 308 -10.26 13.71 -6.13
C ARG A 308 -9.56 14.44 -7.27
N PRO A 309 -9.19 13.77 -8.38
CA PRO A 309 -8.81 14.43 -9.61
C PRO A 309 -9.98 15.19 -10.24
N ALA A 310 -11.08 15.50 -9.53
CA ALA A 310 -12.25 16.21 -10.02
C ALA A 310 -11.92 17.49 -10.83
N PRO A 311 -10.99 18.39 -10.42
CA PRO A 311 -10.61 19.52 -11.27
C PRO A 311 -9.87 19.08 -12.53
N LEU A 312 -8.96 18.09 -12.43
CA LEU A 312 -8.22 17.54 -13.56
C LEU A 312 -9.15 16.78 -14.54
N ARG A 313 -10.09 15.99 -14.02
CA ARG A 313 -11.12 15.26 -14.75
C ARG A 313 -12.12 16.20 -15.40
N ARG A 314 -12.55 17.28 -14.73
CA ARG A 314 -13.39 18.32 -15.35
C ARG A 314 -12.65 19.08 -16.45
N GLY A 315 -11.37 19.40 -16.23
CA GLY A 315 -10.52 20.03 -17.24
C GLY A 315 -10.28 19.14 -18.46
N LEU A 316 -10.09 17.84 -18.25
CA LEU A 316 -9.90 16.86 -19.31
C LEU A 316 -11.21 16.47 -19.99
N ALA A 317 -12.33 16.37 -19.27
CA ALA A 317 -13.63 16.01 -19.86
C ALA A 317 -14.22 17.10 -20.75
N GLY A 318 -13.75 18.35 -20.63
CA GLY A 318 -14.39 19.51 -21.28
C GLY A 318 -15.76 19.79 -20.65
N GLY A 319 -16.27 21.03 -20.76
CA GLY A 319 -17.53 21.46 -20.14
C GLY A 319 -18.82 20.79 -20.64
N ALA A 320 -18.74 19.60 -21.26
CA ALA A 320 -19.89 18.81 -21.64
C ALA A 320 -20.40 18.01 -20.44
N ASP A 321 -20.97 18.72 -19.45
CA ASP A 321 -21.81 18.13 -18.38
C ASP A 321 -23.18 17.61 -18.91
N GLY A 322 -23.34 17.49 -20.23
CA GLY A 322 -24.59 17.13 -20.88
C GLY A 322 -24.45 15.90 -21.76
N THR A 323 -24.43 14.73 -21.13
CA THR A 323 -25.03 13.45 -21.57
C THR A 323 -24.25 12.32 -20.92
N GLY A 324 -24.80 11.85 -19.81
CA GLY A 324 -24.41 10.58 -19.23
C GLY A 324 -24.55 9.47 -20.26
N SER A 325 -23.44 9.14 -20.92
CA SER A 325 -23.04 7.75 -20.86
C SER A 325 -22.33 7.62 -19.51
N LEU A 326 -23.11 7.35 -18.46
CA LEU A 326 -22.64 6.40 -17.46
C LEU A 326 -22.19 5.22 -18.30
N ALA A 327 -20.90 5.13 -18.61
CA ALA A 327 -20.38 3.95 -19.26
C ALA A 327 -20.79 2.83 -18.33
N ALA A 328 -21.85 2.10 -18.72
CA ALA A 328 -22.38 1.02 -17.92
C ALA A 328 -21.18 0.16 -17.57
N ALA A 329 -21.06 -0.24 -16.30
CA ALA A 329 -19.99 -1.13 -15.89
C ALA A 329 -19.91 -2.24 -16.95
N PRO A 330 -18.74 -2.43 -17.61
CA PRO A 330 -18.65 -3.34 -18.73
C PRO A 330 -19.26 -4.67 -18.29
N PRO A 331 -20.16 -5.28 -19.10
CA PRO A 331 -20.86 -6.48 -18.69
C PRO A 331 -19.83 -7.49 -18.20
N ALA A 332 -20.05 -8.04 -17.00
CA ALA A 332 -19.14 -9.01 -16.38
C ALA A 332 -18.82 -10.09 -17.42
N GLN A 333 -17.58 -10.09 -17.91
CA GLN A 333 -17.21 -11.04 -18.94
C GLN A 333 -17.05 -12.41 -18.25
N PRO A 334 -17.69 -13.46 -18.75
CA PRO A 334 -17.53 -14.78 -18.17
C PRO A 334 -16.05 -15.18 -18.21
N SER A 335 -15.53 -15.61 -17.07
CA SER A 335 -14.18 -16.14 -16.96
C SER A 335 -14.00 -17.31 -17.93
N GLY A 336 -13.00 -17.25 -18.80
CA GLY A 336 -12.73 -18.31 -19.78
C GLY A 336 -12.35 -19.63 -19.10
N ARG A 337 -12.44 -20.75 -19.85
CA ARG A 337 -11.96 -22.06 -19.39
C ARG A 337 -10.50 -22.01 -18.91
N THR A 338 -9.66 -21.21 -19.53
CA THR A 338 -8.25 -21.05 -19.17
C THR A 338 -8.06 -20.43 -17.78
N SER A 339 -8.83 -19.40 -17.41
CA SER A 339 -8.74 -18.81 -16.06
C SER A 339 -9.22 -19.77 -14.98
N LEU A 340 -10.25 -20.57 -15.27
CA LEU A 340 -10.71 -21.63 -14.36
C LEU A 340 -9.62 -22.70 -14.17
N VAL A 341 -9.02 -23.18 -15.26
CA VAL A 341 -7.94 -24.17 -15.21
C VAL A 341 -6.74 -23.64 -14.42
N LEU A 342 -6.34 -22.38 -14.63
CA LEU A 342 -5.23 -21.78 -13.89
C LEU A 342 -5.53 -21.67 -12.40
N ALA A 343 -6.76 -21.25 -12.05
CA ALA A 343 -7.20 -21.16 -10.66
C ALA A 343 -7.25 -22.53 -9.98
N LEU A 344 -7.80 -23.55 -10.66
CA LEU A 344 -7.86 -24.92 -10.17
C LEU A 344 -6.47 -25.56 -10.04
N ALA A 345 -5.55 -25.27 -10.97
CA ALA A 345 -4.18 -25.74 -10.90
C ALA A 345 -3.43 -25.12 -9.70
N GLY A 346 -3.58 -23.80 -9.50
CA GLY A 346 -2.98 -23.10 -8.37
C GLY A 346 -3.52 -23.58 -7.02
N SER A 347 -4.85 -23.69 -6.88
CA SER A 347 -5.48 -24.19 -5.65
C SER A 347 -5.20 -25.67 -5.41
N GLY A 348 -5.18 -26.48 -6.46
CA GLY A 348 -4.79 -27.88 -6.41
C GLY A 348 -3.34 -28.07 -5.96
N GLY A 349 -2.41 -27.27 -6.48
CA GLY A 349 -1.01 -27.28 -6.05
C GLY A 349 -0.85 -26.94 -4.57
N LEU A 350 -1.55 -25.92 -4.07
CA LEU A 350 -1.57 -25.58 -2.65
C LEU A 350 -2.15 -26.72 -1.79
N ALA A 351 -3.26 -27.31 -2.23
CA ALA A 351 -3.89 -28.43 -1.53
C ALA A 351 -2.96 -29.64 -1.46
N VAL A 352 -2.26 -29.97 -2.54
CA VAL A 352 -1.26 -31.05 -2.58
C VAL A 352 -0.12 -30.76 -1.61
N LEU A 353 0.44 -29.54 -1.59
CA LEU A 353 1.48 -29.17 -0.62
C LEU A 353 1.02 -29.33 0.82
N MET A 354 -0.21 -28.90 1.13
CA MET A 354 -0.79 -29.04 2.47
C MET A 354 -0.99 -30.51 2.84
N LEU A 355 -1.52 -31.33 1.93
CA LEU A 355 -1.74 -32.76 2.16
C LEU A 355 -0.42 -33.53 2.36
N LEU A 356 0.59 -33.25 1.53
CA LEU A 356 1.90 -33.90 1.64
C LEU A 356 2.65 -33.52 2.94
N GLY A 357 2.40 -32.33 3.49
CA GLY A 357 3.01 -31.86 4.73
C GLY A 357 2.19 -32.12 5.99
N ALA A 358 0.90 -32.49 5.89
CA ALA A 358 -0.01 -32.62 7.03
C ALA A 358 0.44 -33.68 8.06
N GLY A 359 1.05 -34.78 7.61
CA GLY A 359 1.53 -35.86 8.48
C GLY A 359 2.94 -35.67 9.04
N ARG A 360 3.61 -34.56 8.75
CA ARG A 360 5.02 -34.31 9.12
C ARG A 360 5.10 -33.33 10.28
N ASP A 361 5.97 -33.57 11.26
CA ASP A 361 6.18 -32.64 12.38
C ASP A 361 7.01 -31.41 11.92
N PRO A 362 6.45 -30.18 11.97
CA PRO A 362 7.16 -28.97 11.55
C PRO A 362 8.26 -28.50 12.52
N TYR A 363 8.33 -29.03 13.74
CA TYR A 363 9.29 -28.62 14.77
C TYR A 363 10.43 -29.62 14.95
N ALA A 364 10.26 -30.85 14.49
CA ALA A 364 11.29 -31.89 14.53
C ALA A 364 12.51 -31.51 13.68
N VAL A 365 13.70 -31.66 14.26
CA VAL A 365 14.98 -31.53 13.54
C VAL A 365 15.30 -32.90 12.95
N VAL A 366 15.21 -33.02 11.64
CA VAL A 366 15.24 -34.32 10.92
C VAL A 366 16.42 -34.43 9.95
N ALA A 367 17.16 -33.33 9.73
CA ALA A 367 18.27 -33.27 8.78
C ALA A 367 19.38 -32.31 9.23
N SER A 368 20.46 -32.28 8.46
CA SER A 368 21.47 -31.22 8.58
C SER A 368 20.87 -29.85 8.21
N ARG A 369 21.46 -28.79 8.77
CA ARG A 369 21.03 -27.41 8.50
C ARG A 369 21.17 -27.12 7.01
N LEU A 370 20.13 -26.53 6.42
CA LEU A 370 20.09 -26.17 4.99
C LEU A 370 20.32 -27.36 4.05
N ALA A 371 19.90 -28.57 4.46
CA ALA A 371 19.94 -29.74 3.59
C ALA A 371 19.11 -29.49 2.32
N GLY A 372 19.67 -29.84 1.16
CA GLY A 372 18.98 -29.73 -0.12
C GLY A 372 17.77 -30.68 -0.23
N PRO A 373 16.97 -30.54 -1.29
CA PRO A 373 15.80 -31.38 -1.51
C PRO A 373 16.19 -32.84 -1.77
N THR A 374 15.48 -33.77 -1.13
CA THR A 374 15.61 -35.22 -1.27
C THR A 374 14.24 -35.89 -1.33
N ALA A 375 14.17 -37.20 -1.59
CA ALA A 375 12.90 -37.93 -1.60
C ALA A 375 12.18 -37.90 -0.25
N SER A 376 12.92 -37.85 0.87
CA SER A 376 12.35 -37.73 2.22
C SER A 376 12.01 -36.27 2.59
N LEU A 377 12.76 -35.31 2.04
CA LEU A 377 12.61 -33.86 2.26
C LEU A 377 12.42 -33.15 0.91
N PRO A 378 11.20 -33.16 0.33
CA PRO A 378 10.98 -32.65 -1.03
C PRO A 378 11.38 -31.18 -1.24
N LEU A 379 11.31 -30.37 -0.17
CA LEU A 379 11.73 -28.96 -0.18
C LEU A 379 13.06 -28.72 0.55
N GLY A 380 13.70 -29.77 1.07
CA GLY A 380 14.90 -29.68 1.91
C GLY A 380 14.61 -29.30 3.36
N ALA A 381 15.65 -28.86 4.06
CA ALA A 381 15.59 -28.47 5.47
C ALA A 381 15.96 -27.00 5.69
N ASP A 382 15.39 -26.39 6.74
CA ASP A 382 15.69 -25.01 7.09
C ASP A 382 17.04 -24.85 7.81
N ALA A 383 17.36 -23.63 8.24
CA ALA A 383 18.60 -23.30 8.96
C ALA A 383 18.73 -24.03 10.32
N LEU A 384 17.67 -24.66 10.82
CA LEU A 384 17.64 -25.45 12.04
C LEU A 384 17.58 -26.97 11.76
N GLY A 385 17.56 -27.38 10.49
CA GLY A 385 17.48 -28.79 10.09
C GLY A 385 16.06 -29.37 10.12
N ARG A 386 15.02 -28.52 10.09
CA ARG A 386 13.61 -28.92 10.10
C ARG A 386 13.05 -29.04 8.69
N ASP A 387 12.12 -29.95 8.47
CA ASP A 387 11.49 -30.19 7.15
C ASP A 387 10.72 -28.95 6.67
N LEU A 388 11.18 -28.37 5.55
CA LEU A 388 10.56 -27.17 4.96
C LEU A 388 9.13 -27.43 4.47
N LEU A 389 8.84 -28.62 3.93
CA LEU A 389 7.49 -28.96 3.48
C LEU A 389 6.52 -29.03 4.66
N ALA A 390 6.94 -29.64 5.76
CA ALA A 390 6.15 -29.69 7.00
C ALA A 390 5.84 -28.29 7.53
N ARG A 391 6.86 -27.42 7.56
CA ARG A 391 6.72 -26.03 8.02
C ARG A 391 5.81 -25.20 7.13
N VAL A 392 5.95 -25.32 5.80
CA VAL A 392 5.11 -24.61 4.83
C VAL A 392 3.66 -25.10 4.94
N ALA A 393 3.41 -26.40 5.00
CA ALA A 393 2.07 -26.96 5.10
C ALA A 393 1.34 -26.53 6.39
N HIS A 394 1.99 -26.68 7.55
CA HIS A 394 1.41 -26.27 8.84
C HIS A 394 1.20 -24.75 8.91
N GLY A 395 2.15 -23.97 8.41
CA GLY A 395 2.02 -22.52 8.29
C GLY A 395 0.86 -22.12 7.37
N ALA A 396 0.70 -22.80 6.23
CA ALA A 396 -0.36 -22.54 5.27
C ALA A 396 -1.76 -22.77 5.87
N VAL A 397 -1.97 -23.85 6.63
CA VAL A 397 -3.27 -24.11 7.31
C VAL A 397 -3.63 -22.95 8.24
N ALA A 398 -2.71 -22.55 9.13
CA ALA A 398 -2.97 -21.48 10.08
C ALA A 398 -3.16 -20.11 9.41
N THR A 399 -2.43 -19.86 8.31
CA THR A 399 -2.54 -18.61 7.56
C THR A 399 -3.83 -18.56 6.76
N LEU A 400 -4.24 -19.66 6.14
CA LEU A 400 -5.46 -19.74 5.32
C LEU A 400 -6.71 -19.57 6.18
N SER A 401 -6.77 -20.22 7.35
CA SER A 401 -7.90 -20.05 8.27
C SER A 401 -8.04 -18.60 8.74
N SER A 402 -6.94 -17.98 9.14
CA SER A 402 -6.91 -16.56 9.53
C SER A 402 -7.29 -15.66 8.36
N ALA A 403 -6.79 -15.95 7.15
CA ALA A 403 -7.08 -15.17 5.95
C ALA A 403 -8.57 -15.23 5.57
N VAL A 404 -9.22 -16.39 5.67
CA VAL A 404 -10.67 -16.51 5.39
C VAL A 404 -11.48 -15.66 6.36
N VAL A 405 -11.18 -15.73 7.67
CA VAL A 405 -11.88 -14.95 8.70
C VAL A 405 -11.67 -13.45 8.48
N VAL A 406 -10.41 -13.02 8.28
CA VAL A 406 -10.06 -11.61 8.04
C VAL A 406 -10.71 -11.10 6.76
N THR A 407 -10.70 -11.88 5.68
CA THR A 407 -11.33 -11.50 4.41
C THR A 407 -12.84 -11.33 4.57
N GLY A 408 -13.50 -12.25 5.28
CA GLY A 408 -14.93 -12.14 5.59
C GLY A 408 -15.26 -10.87 6.39
N ALA A 409 -14.47 -10.58 7.43
CA ALA A 409 -14.63 -9.36 8.22
C ALA A 409 -14.41 -8.09 7.38
N CYS A 410 -13.32 -8.06 6.59
CA CYS A 410 -13.02 -6.94 5.70
C CYS A 410 -14.12 -6.70 4.65
N LEU A 411 -14.71 -7.78 4.13
CA LEU A 411 -15.83 -7.67 3.19
C LEU A 411 -17.05 -7.03 3.84
N VAL A 412 -17.42 -7.46 5.04
CA VAL A 412 -18.55 -6.88 5.78
C VAL A 412 -18.29 -5.41 6.08
N ILE A 413 -17.13 -5.07 6.64
CA ILE A 413 -16.76 -3.69 6.95
C ILE A 413 -16.72 -2.83 5.68
N GLY A 414 -16.13 -3.35 4.60
CA GLY A 414 -16.05 -2.68 3.30
C GLY A 414 -17.43 -2.38 2.73
N ILE A 415 -18.35 -3.35 2.72
CA ILE A 415 -19.73 -3.15 2.26
C ILE A 415 -20.43 -2.08 3.11
N LEU A 416 -20.35 -2.17 4.44
CA LEU A 416 -20.96 -1.19 5.34
C LEU A 416 -20.41 0.23 5.12
N ALA A 417 -19.10 0.36 4.91
CA ALA A 417 -18.46 1.62 4.57
C ALA A 417 -18.92 2.16 3.20
N GLY A 418 -19.11 1.27 2.22
CA GLY A 418 -19.62 1.58 0.88
C GLY A 418 -21.05 2.10 0.88
N LEU A 419 -21.89 1.67 1.83
CA LEU A 419 -23.26 2.19 2.00
C LEU A 419 -23.30 3.68 2.40
N LEU A 420 -22.20 4.22 2.94
CA LEU A 420 -22.08 5.60 3.40
C LEU A 420 -20.90 6.33 2.73
N PRO A 421 -20.86 6.44 1.39
CA PRO A 421 -19.66 6.75 0.62
C PRO A 421 -19.03 8.10 1.00
N ARG A 422 -19.85 9.11 1.34
CA ARG A 422 -19.36 10.43 1.76
C ARG A 422 -18.77 10.43 3.17
N ALA A 423 -19.35 9.65 4.09
CA ALA A 423 -18.92 9.59 5.49
C ALA A 423 -17.73 8.65 5.68
N SER A 424 -17.56 7.65 4.80
CA SER A 424 -16.45 6.70 4.84
C SER A 424 -15.21 7.14 4.06
N THR A 425 -15.30 8.21 3.24
CA THR A 425 -14.19 8.66 2.37
C THR A 425 -12.87 8.82 3.14
N GLY A 426 -12.88 9.54 4.27
CA GLY A 426 -11.67 9.75 5.07
C GLY A 426 -11.14 8.48 5.72
N LEU A 427 -12.03 7.60 6.19
CA LEU A 427 -11.64 6.31 6.78
C LEU A 427 -11.01 5.39 5.73
N VAL A 428 -11.55 5.37 4.50
CA VAL A 428 -11.02 4.60 3.38
C VAL A 428 -9.66 5.14 2.92
N GLU A 429 -9.51 6.45 2.79
CA GLU A 429 -8.23 7.07 2.40
C GLU A 429 -7.14 6.81 3.44
N VAL A 430 -7.45 6.99 4.73
CA VAL A 430 -6.52 6.70 5.84
C VAL A 430 -6.23 5.20 5.93
N GLY A 431 -7.25 4.35 5.79
CA GLY A 431 -7.09 2.89 5.81
C GLY A 431 -6.18 2.40 4.67
N ASN A 432 -6.29 2.94 3.47
CA ASN A 432 -5.38 2.58 2.37
C ASN A 432 -3.95 3.11 2.57
N ALA A 433 -3.78 4.21 3.32
CA ALA A 433 -2.50 4.85 3.54
C ALA A 433 -1.69 4.19 4.68
N VAL A 434 -2.37 3.71 5.72
CA VAL A 434 -1.73 3.12 6.91
C VAL A 434 -1.12 1.77 6.54
N PRO A 435 0.20 1.57 6.64
CA PRO A 435 0.81 0.27 6.39
C PRO A 435 0.32 -0.77 7.42
N ALA A 436 -0.12 -1.94 6.95
CA ALA A 436 -0.57 -3.02 7.83
C ALA A 436 0.51 -3.47 8.84
N VAL A 437 1.79 -3.35 8.48
CA VAL A 437 2.92 -3.62 9.39
C VAL A 437 2.96 -2.64 10.55
N LEU A 438 2.67 -1.35 10.33
CA LEU A 438 2.62 -0.36 11.41
C LEU A 438 1.40 -0.58 12.30
N ALA A 439 0.23 -0.86 11.71
CA ALA A 439 -0.94 -1.28 12.47
C ALA A 439 -0.63 -2.53 13.33
N GLY A 440 0.09 -3.50 12.76
CA GLY A 440 0.56 -4.71 13.43
C GLY A 440 1.47 -4.42 14.61
N LEU A 441 2.39 -3.47 14.46
CA LEU A 441 3.31 -3.10 15.52
C LEU A 441 2.59 -2.37 16.67
N VAL A 442 1.63 -1.50 16.36
CA VAL A 442 0.78 -0.86 17.37
C VAL A 442 -0.04 -1.90 18.12
N VAL A 443 -0.69 -2.82 17.40
CA VAL A 443 -1.44 -3.94 18.03
C VAL A 443 -0.53 -4.80 18.88
N ALA A 444 0.68 -5.12 18.41
CA ALA A 444 1.65 -5.91 19.16
C ALA A 444 2.19 -5.17 20.39
N ALA A 445 2.34 -3.85 20.34
CA ALA A 445 2.74 -3.06 21.50
C ALA A 445 1.68 -3.09 22.61
N VAL A 446 0.40 -3.13 22.23
CA VAL A 446 -0.75 -3.18 23.15
C VAL A 446 -0.98 -4.59 23.67
N ALA A 447 -1.24 -5.54 22.78
CA ALA A 447 -1.69 -6.89 23.12
C ALA A 447 -0.56 -7.95 23.15
N GLY A 448 0.67 -7.56 22.83
CA GLY A 448 1.79 -8.48 22.61
C GLY A 448 1.78 -9.10 21.20
N PRO A 449 2.94 -9.59 20.72
CA PRO A 449 3.05 -10.24 19.42
C PRO A 449 2.28 -11.56 19.42
N SER A 450 1.22 -11.65 18.61
CA SER A 450 0.41 -12.85 18.48
C SER A 450 -0.16 -12.99 17.07
N ARG A 451 -0.52 -14.22 16.69
CA ARG A 451 -1.18 -14.49 15.40
C ARG A 451 -2.51 -13.75 15.27
N HIS A 452 -3.30 -13.71 16.35
CA HIS A 452 -4.57 -12.99 16.39
C HIS A 452 -4.36 -11.47 16.29
N GLY A 453 -3.34 -10.93 16.95
CA GLY A 453 -2.96 -9.52 16.83
C GLY A 453 -2.58 -9.14 15.40
N ALA A 454 -1.80 -9.99 14.71
CA ALA A 454 -1.47 -9.79 13.31
C ALA A 454 -2.72 -9.83 12.41
N ALA A 455 -3.63 -10.79 12.62
CA ALA A 455 -4.89 -10.88 11.89
C ALA A 455 -5.78 -9.64 12.10
N MET A 456 -5.86 -9.15 13.34
CA MET A 456 -6.61 -7.94 13.68
C MET A 456 -6.01 -6.69 13.02
N ALA A 457 -4.68 -6.55 13.02
CA ALA A 457 -4.01 -5.44 12.36
C ALA A 457 -4.25 -5.40 10.85
N VAL A 458 -4.22 -6.56 10.18
CA VAL A 458 -4.58 -6.68 8.76
C VAL A 458 -6.05 -6.31 8.58
N ALA A 459 -6.95 -6.82 9.43
CA ALA A 459 -8.37 -6.52 9.39
C ALA A 459 -8.70 -5.04 9.62
N CYS A 460 -7.87 -4.27 10.35
CA CYS A 460 -8.07 -2.83 10.58
C CYS A 460 -7.82 -1.97 9.34
N VAL A 461 -7.12 -2.50 8.34
CA VAL A 461 -6.58 -1.71 7.21
C VAL A 461 -7.10 -2.26 5.87
N SER A 462 -7.16 -3.59 5.71
CA SER A 462 -7.44 -4.25 4.43
C SER A 462 -8.90 -4.18 3.96
N TRP A 463 -9.82 -3.63 4.76
CA TRP A 463 -11.20 -3.38 4.34
C TRP A 463 -11.34 -2.13 3.45
N ALA A 464 -10.38 -1.20 3.53
CA ALA A 464 -10.48 0.10 2.86
C ALA A 464 -10.57 0.01 1.32
N PRO A 465 -9.79 -0.84 0.61
CA PRO A 465 -9.95 -1.00 -0.84
C PRO A 465 -11.34 -1.51 -1.23
N LEU A 466 -11.92 -2.41 -0.43
CA LEU A 466 -13.26 -2.96 -0.66
C LEU A 466 -14.33 -1.89 -0.45
N GLY A 467 -14.19 -1.08 0.61
CA GLY A 467 -15.07 0.07 0.85
C GLY A 467 -15.01 1.10 -0.27
N ALA A 468 -13.83 1.36 -0.84
CA ALA A 468 -13.66 2.25 -1.97
C ALA A 468 -14.36 1.76 -3.25
N HIS A 469 -14.40 0.44 -3.48
CA HIS A 469 -15.05 -0.16 -4.64
C HIS A 469 -16.56 -0.31 -4.48
N ALA A 470 -17.04 -0.45 -3.24
CA ALA A 470 -18.47 -0.57 -2.94
C ALA A 470 -19.20 0.80 -2.95
N ALA A 471 -18.47 1.89 -2.71
CA ALA A 471 -18.92 3.28 -2.74
C ALA A 471 -19.07 3.83 -4.17
#